data_AF-A0A089JU60-F1
#
_entry.id   AF-A0A089JU60-F1
#
_cell.length_a   1.000
_cell.length_b   1.000
_cell.length_c   1.000
_cell.angle_alpha   90.00
_cell.angle_beta   90.00
_cell.angle_gamma   90.00
#
_symmetry.space_group_name_H-M   'P 1'
#
loop_
_entity.id
_entity.type
_entity.pdbx_description
1 polymer ?
#
loop_
_entity_poly.entity_id
_entity_poly.type
_entity_poly.pdbx_seq_one_letter_code
_entity_poly.pdbx_strand_id
1 'polypeptide(L)'
;MKKLIAASAIALLIAGHAAASSINIAHSAAAPLALKVDGQAVLPQVPPFHSNGILYVPALALKEFYPIQLQWNNVLKQLTLTTGWDTKVLTPGSSSIQVRYTQTDGSYQDSLEATVILKAGHVYIPADSLNSLTGATTELESGGTRVVITPGSLSTTVRVPAEPLVVAGGHAKVKLYAALKDGNTYKGFILEVNGKKHSFDWTVDRDFSNPPQLFYADVDSDGKPEVTVVFTLGTGTSLVVQEVHVVKPEQWKELSVPAAEQAASAVVSSSISLDKKDVLLKLELKGATPSKVTIRIPDRAEDGLKYFGKTAGIGAVTYYSVKDGKLLADTSLMVGMTESMGTLKLEYKAGTAGLELGSIIFEPHDSTQQFVEK
;
A
#
# COMPACT_ATOMS: atom_id res chain seq x y z
N MET A 1 46.77 47.94 61.58
CA MET A 1 47.81 47.79 60.53
C MET A 1 47.78 46.36 60.02
N LYS A 2 47.77 46.21 58.68
CA LYS A 2 48.10 45.01 57.86
C LYS A 2 47.20 43.76 57.93
N LYS A 3 47.01 43.23 56.72
CA LYS A 3 46.15 42.14 56.21
C LYS A 3 46.73 40.74 56.50
N LEU A 4 45.89 39.69 56.43
CA LEU A 4 45.98 38.43 55.64
C LEU A 4 45.11 37.31 56.29
N ILE A 5 44.03 36.82 55.63
CA ILE A 5 43.89 35.51 54.89
C ILE A 5 44.09 34.30 55.82
N ALA A 6 43.27 33.24 55.94
CA ALA A 6 42.01 32.72 55.38
C ALA A 6 41.58 31.56 56.32
N ALA A 7 40.30 31.45 56.73
CA ALA A 7 39.31 30.44 56.33
C ALA A 7 39.74 28.96 56.46
N SER A 8 38.97 28.01 56.99
CA SER A 8 37.69 28.00 57.69
C SER A 8 37.54 26.62 58.36
N ALA A 9 36.74 26.60 59.42
CA ALA A 9 36.54 25.50 60.35
C ALA A 9 35.67 24.35 59.84
N ILE A 10 35.87 23.23 60.52
CA ILE A 10 35.12 21.97 60.50
C ILE A 10 33.82 22.09 61.32
N ALA A 11 32.79 21.36 60.86
CA ALA A 11 31.58 20.87 61.57
C ALA A 11 30.53 21.93 61.99
N LEU A 12 29.22 21.65 62.02
CA LEU A 12 28.51 20.45 62.50
C LEU A 12 27.09 20.37 61.91
N LEU A 13 26.51 19.16 61.98
CA LEU A 13 25.16 18.75 61.59
C LEU A 13 24.01 19.58 62.21
N ILE A 14 22.84 19.61 61.55
CA ILE A 14 21.58 18.92 61.98
C ILE A 14 20.38 19.23 61.03
N ALA A 15 19.70 18.14 60.65
CA ALA A 15 18.29 17.94 60.27
C ALA A 15 17.64 18.64 59.06
N GLY A 16 16.97 17.81 58.24
CA GLY A 16 15.85 18.25 57.41
C GLY A 16 15.57 17.34 56.21
N HIS A 17 14.58 16.46 56.35
CA HIS A 17 14.02 15.57 55.34
C HIS A 17 13.91 16.18 53.93
N ALA A 18 14.46 15.48 52.93
CA ALA A 18 13.94 15.49 51.56
C ALA A 18 14.05 14.07 51.02
N ALA A 19 12.90 13.52 50.63
CA ALA A 19 12.75 12.18 50.10
C ALA A 19 13.73 11.90 48.96
N ALA A 20 14.38 10.75 49.00
CA ALA A 20 15.07 10.20 47.86
C ALA A 20 14.04 10.00 46.73
N SER A 21 14.05 10.89 45.75
CA SER A 21 13.41 10.61 44.46
C SER A 21 14.25 9.50 43.81
N SER A 22 13.75 8.28 43.85
CA SER A 22 14.30 7.20 43.03
C SER A 22 14.29 7.66 41.59
N ILE A 23 15.48 7.79 41.00
CA ILE A 23 15.65 7.94 39.56
C ILE A 23 14.99 6.70 38.95
N ASN A 24 13.81 6.89 38.36
CA ASN A 24 13.17 5.88 37.53
C ASN A 24 14.15 5.55 36.40
N ILE A 25 14.87 4.44 36.56
CA ILE A 25 15.49 3.75 35.45
C ILE A 25 14.31 3.29 34.60
N ALA A 26 13.95 4.09 33.59
CA ALA A 26 13.11 3.62 32.51
C ALA A 26 13.81 2.38 31.94
N HIS A 27 13.26 1.20 32.23
CA HIS A 27 13.64 -0.03 31.56
C HIS A 27 13.44 0.25 30.07
N SER A 28 14.56 0.39 29.33
CA SER A 28 14.51 0.48 27.88
C SER A 28 13.84 -0.79 27.39
N ALA A 29 12.59 -0.68 26.93
CA ALA A 29 11.88 -1.80 26.35
C ALA A 29 12.72 -2.30 25.17
N ALA A 30 13.09 -3.58 25.17
CA ALA A 30 13.83 -4.18 24.07
C ALA A 30 13.09 -3.88 22.75
N ALA A 31 13.85 -3.53 21.71
CA ALA A 31 13.27 -3.29 20.39
C ALA A 31 12.42 -4.51 19.96
N PRO A 32 11.24 -4.29 19.36
CA PRO A 32 10.40 -5.40 18.91
C PRO A 32 11.16 -6.26 17.90
N LEU A 33 10.96 -7.58 17.96
CA LEU A 33 11.56 -8.49 17.00
C LEU A 33 11.00 -8.19 15.61
N ALA A 34 11.86 -8.24 14.59
CA ALA A 34 11.42 -8.24 13.20
C ALA A 34 11.13 -9.67 12.74
N LEU A 35 10.18 -9.84 11.82
CA LEU A 35 9.89 -11.13 11.19
C LEU A 35 10.29 -11.09 9.71
N LYS A 36 11.05 -12.09 9.28
CA LYS A 36 11.30 -12.39 7.88
C LYS A 36 10.77 -13.77 7.55
N VAL A 37 10.11 -13.92 6.41
CA VAL A 37 9.75 -15.22 5.85
C VAL A 37 10.39 -15.32 4.48
N ASP A 38 11.18 -16.37 4.25
CA ASP A 38 11.90 -16.58 2.98
C ASP A 38 12.77 -15.37 2.56
N GLY A 39 13.43 -14.75 3.53
CA GLY A 39 14.25 -13.55 3.32
C GLY A 39 13.47 -12.24 3.11
N GLN A 40 12.14 -12.27 3.01
CA GLN A 40 11.28 -11.11 2.80
C GLN A 40 10.66 -10.61 4.12
N ALA A 41 10.44 -9.30 4.24
CA ALA A 41 9.76 -8.71 5.39
C ALA A 41 8.23 -8.95 5.33
N VAL A 42 7.64 -9.32 6.46
CA VAL A 42 6.21 -9.67 6.58
C VAL A 42 5.32 -8.44 6.81
N LEU A 43 4.12 -8.43 6.20
CA LEU A 43 3.05 -7.45 6.47
C LEU A 43 1.70 -8.11 6.81
N PRO A 44 0.92 -7.53 7.77
CA PRO A 44 1.22 -6.34 8.57
C PRO A 44 2.34 -6.60 9.60
N GLN A 45 3.10 -5.55 9.96
CA GLN A 45 4.22 -5.64 10.92
C GLN A 45 3.74 -5.85 12.36
N VAL A 46 3.19 -7.02 12.62
CA VAL A 46 2.91 -7.50 13.97
C VAL A 46 4.16 -8.24 14.46
N PRO A 47 4.90 -7.72 15.46
CA PRO A 47 6.19 -8.27 15.80
C PRO A 47 6.05 -9.62 16.53
N PRO A 48 6.93 -10.59 16.24
CA PRO A 48 7.13 -11.74 17.10
C PRO A 48 7.52 -11.30 18.52
N PHE A 49 7.31 -12.17 19.51
CA PHE A 49 7.77 -11.89 20.86
C PHE A 49 8.12 -13.17 21.61
N HIS A 50 8.99 -13.04 22.61
CA HIS A 50 9.21 -14.11 23.57
C HIS A 50 8.23 -14.01 24.73
N SER A 51 7.68 -15.14 25.16
CA SER A 51 6.94 -15.27 26.41
C SER A 51 7.31 -16.56 27.10
N ASN A 52 7.79 -16.49 28.33
CA ASN A 52 8.28 -17.63 29.12
C ASN A 52 9.32 -18.49 28.37
N GLY A 53 10.24 -17.85 27.65
CA GLY A 53 11.28 -18.53 26.87
C GLY A 53 10.83 -19.08 25.52
N ILE A 54 9.54 -18.95 25.18
CA ILE A 54 8.96 -19.48 23.94
C ILE A 54 8.79 -18.33 22.95
N LEU A 55 9.24 -18.52 21.71
CA LEU A 55 9.08 -17.55 20.63
C LEU A 55 7.70 -17.69 20.00
N TYR A 56 6.98 -16.58 19.89
CA TYR A 56 5.66 -16.51 19.31
C TYR A 56 5.68 -15.71 18.02
N VAL A 57 5.08 -16.25 16.96
CA VAL A 57 4.89 -15.57 15.68
C VAL A 57 3.40 -15.31 15.41
N PRO A 58 3.04 -14.21 14.75
CA PRO A 58 1.65 -13.94 14.41
C PRO A 58 1.16 -14.94 13.34
N ALA A 59 0.02 -15.58 13.57
CA ALA A 59 -0.57 -16.52 12.62
C ALA A 59 -0.86 -15.88 11.25
N LEU A 60 -1.15 -14.57 11.25
CA LEU A 60 -1.41 -13.80 10.03
C LEU A 60 -0.21 -13.76 9.08
N ALA A 61 1.02 -13.85 9.60
CA ALA A 61 2.23 -13.91 8.76
C ALA A 61 2.16 -15.08 7.78
N LEU A 62 1.50 -16.17 8.15
CA LEU A 62 1.42 -17.36 7.30
C LEU A 62 0.57 -17.12 6.04
N LYS A 63 -0.42 -16.22 6.06
CA LYS A 63 -1.26 -15.94 4.89
C LYS A 63 -0.49 -15.32 3.72
N GLU A 64 0.60 -14.63 4.02
CA GLU A 64 1.40 -13.95 3.00
C GLU A 64 2.31 -14.93 2.21
N PHE A 65 2.67 -16.07 2.80
CA PHE A 65 3.68 -16.99 2.26
C PHE A 65 3.20 -18.41 2.05
N TYR A 66 2.05 -18.78 2.59
CA TYR A 66 1.45 -20.10 2.40
C TYR A 66 0.06 -19.97 1.79
N PRO A 67 -0.38 -20.91 0.93
CA PRO A 67 -1.72 -20.96 0.35
C PRO A 67 -2.75 -21.42 1.39
N ILE A 68 -2.87 -20.65 2.48
CA ILE A 68 -3.72 -20.96 3.62
C ILE A 68 -4.84 -19.93 3.75
N GLN A 69 -6.00 -20.40 4.17
CA GLN A 69 -7.11 -19.54 4.57
C GLN A 69 -7.13 -19.44 6.09
N LEU A 70 -7.31 -18.22 6.59
CA LEU A 70 -7.45 -17.91 8.01
C LEU A 70 -8.86 -17.41 8.26
N GLN A 71 -9.60 -18.09 9.14
CA GLN A 71 -10.95 -17.70 9.53
C GLN A 71 -11.07 -17.62 11.05
N TRP A 72 -11.36 -16.42 11.57
CA TRP A 72 -11.64 -16.22 12.98
C TRP A 72 -13.12 -16.43 13.30
N ASN A 73 -13.41 -17.27 14.28
CA ASN A 73 -14.74 -17.39 14.88
C ASN A 73 -14.77 -16.62 16.20
N ASN A 74 -15.49 -15.49 16.21
CA ASN A 74 -15.55 -14.63 17.38
C ASN A 74 -16.41 -15.19 18.54
N VAL A 75 -17.34 -16.10 18.26
CA VAL A 75 -18.19 -16.74 19.27
C VAL A 75 -17.40 -17.83 19.99
N LEU A 76 -16.76 -18.71 19.23
CA LEU A 76 -15.98 -19.83 19.77
C LEU A 76 -14.55 -19.42 20.19
N LYS A 77 -14.12 -18.21 19.84
CA LYS A 77 -12.75 -17.71 20.03
C LYS A 77 -11.71 -18.65 19.41
N GLN A 78 -11.96 -19.07 18.17
CA GLN A 78 -11.11 -20.03 17.46
C GLN A 78 -10.61 -19.45 16.15
N LEU A 79 -9.35 -19.76 15.82
CA LEU A 79 -8.79 -19.51 14.51
C LEU A 79 -8.74 -20.83 13.75
N THR A 80 -9.42 -20.87 12.61
CA THR A 80 -9.33 -21.98 11.66
C THR A 80 -8.28 -21.67 10.61
N LEU A 81 -7.28 -22.54 10.49
CA LEU A 81 -6.35 -22.62 9.36
C LEU A 81 -6.86 -23.68 8.39
N THR A 82 -7.07 -23.32 7.13
CA THR A 82 -7.42 -24.29 6.08
C THR A 82 -6.35 -24.32 5.01
N THR A 83 -5.88 -25.53 4.69
CA THR A 83 -5.00 -25.82 3.55
C THR A 83 -5.76 -26.63 2.51
N GLY A 84 -5.10 -27.01 1.40
CA GLY A 84 -5.70 -27.95 0.44
C GLY A 84 -5.97 -29.35 1.01
N TRP A 85 -5.30 -29.74 2.09
CA TRP A 85 -5.25 -31.12 2.59
C TRP A 85 -5.94 -31.31 3.94
N ASP A 86 -5.98 -30.24 4.74
CA ASP A 86 -6.51 -30.29 6.09
C ASP A 86 -7.07 -28.94 6.57
N THR A 87 -7.78 -29.02 7.68
CA THR A 87 -8.27 -27.90 8.47
C THR A 87 -7.77 -28.08 9.90
N LYS A 88 -7.16 -27.04 10.45
CA LYS A 88 -6.62 -27.01 11.80
C LYS A 88 -7.32 -25.93 12.61
N VAL A 89 -7.82 -26.29 13.80
CA VAL A 89 -8.48 -25.34 14.71
C VAL A 89 -7.57 -25.03 15.87
N LEU A 90 -7.19 -23.75 15.97
CA LEU A 90 -6.37 -23.18 17.04
C LEU A 90 -7.28 -22.46 18.03
N THR A 91 -7.13 -22.77 19.32
CA THR A 91 -7.87 -22.12 20.41
C THR A 91 -6.90 -21.39 21.33
N PRO A 92 -6.97 -20.06 21.47
CA PRO A 92 -6.18 -19.32 22.45
C PRO A 92 -6.32 -19.91 23.85
N GLY A 93 -5.20 -20.06 24.56
CA GLY A 93 -5.11 -20.73 25.85
C GLY A 93 -4.97 -22.26 25.77
N SER A 94 -5.05 -22.87 24.59
CA SER A 94 -4.85 -24.31 24.37
C SER A 94 -3.55 -24.58 23.62
N SER A 95 -2.83 -25.63 24.00
CA SER A 95 -1.76 -26.24 23.20
C SER A 95 -2.27 -27.41 22.36
N SER A 96 -3.51 -27.87 22.54
CA SER A 96 -4.14 -28.89 21.71
C SER A 96 -4.74 -28.26 20.45
N ILE A 97 -4.50 -28.92 19.31
CA ILE A 97 -5.05 -28.57 18.00
C ILE A 97 -5.91 -29.71 17.47
N GLN A 98 -7.06 -29.35 16.88
CA GLN A 98 -7.89 -30.29 16.16
C GLN A 98 -7.51 -30.25 14.68
N VAL A 99 -7.19 -31.40 14.10
CA VAL A 99 -6.86 -31.54 12.68
C VAL A 99 -7.91 -32.41 12.01
N ARG A 100 -8.48 -31.93 10.91
CA ARG A 100 -9.43 -32.67 10.08
C ARG A 100 -8.94 -32.66 8.64
N TYR A 101 -8.91 -33.81 7.99
CA TYR A 101 -8.54 -33.90 6.57
C TYR A 101 -9.67 -33.37 5.69
N THR A 102 -9.34 -32.71 4.57
CA THR A 102 -10.35 -32.18 3.63
C THR A 102 -10.90 -33.26 2.69
N GLN A 103 -10.14 -34.34 2.48
CA GLN A 103 -10.47 -35.39 1.51
C GLN A 103 -11.12 -36.64 2.13
N THR A 104 -11.19 -36.72 3.47
CA THR A 104 -11.75 -37.85 4.22
C THR A 104 -12.48 -37.34 5.46
N ASP A 105 -13.33 -38.16 6.08
CA ASP A 105 -14.00 -37.85 7.35
C ASP A 105 -13.09 -37.97 8.60
N GLY A 106 -11.84 -38.39 8.41
CA GLY A 106 -10.84 -38.54 9.47
C GLY A 106 -10.48 -37.21 10.17
N SER A 107 -10.37 -37.28 11.50
CA SER A 107 -9.83 -36.21 12.33
C SER A 107 -8.99 -36.78 13.47
N TYR A 108 -7.98 -36.02 13.91
CA TYR A 108 -7.16 -36.35 15.07
C TYR A 108 -6.84 -35.08 15.88
N GLN A 109 -6.36 -35.28 17.11
CA GLN A 109 -5.81 -34.21 17.92
C GLN A 109 -4.29 -34.27 17.87
N ASP A 110 -3.68 -33.09 17.81
CA ASP A 110 -2.24 -32.91 17.84
C ASP A 110 -1.88 -31.85 18.88
N SER A 111 -0.60 -31.68 19.19
CA SER A 111 -0.11 -30.78 20.22
C SER A 111 0.90 -29.78 19.67
N LEU A 112 0.75 -28.54 20.10
CA LEU A 112 1.71 -27.46 19.95
C LEU A 112 2.72 -27.50 21.09
N GLU A 113 3.88 -26.90 20.86
CA GLU A 113 4.93 -26.67 21.87
C GLU A 113 4.39 -25.92 23.10
N ALA A 114 3.48 -24.97 22.86
CA ALA A 114 2.89 -24.14 23.89
C ALA A 114 1.46 -23.72 23.54
N THR A 115 0.82 -22.98 24.44
CA THR A 115 -0.54 -22.51 24.21
C THR A 115 -0.57 -21.40 23.16
N VAL A 116 -1.60 -21.40 22.32
CA VAL A 116 -1.88 -20.28 21.40
C VAL A 116 -2.19 -19.03 22.22
N ILE A 117 -1.66 -17.87 21.82
CA ILE A 117 -1.87 -16.60 22.52
C ILE A 117 -2.74 -15.66 21.68
N LEU A 118 -3.75 -15.05 22.29
CA LEU A 118 -4.45 -13.89 21.73
C LEU A 118 -3.91 -12.62 22.40
N LYS A 119 -3.20 -11.78 21.66
CA LYS A 119 -2.59 -10.55 22.17
C LYS A 119 -2.88 -9.39 21.22
N ALA A 120 -3.43 -8.29 21.75
CA ALA A 120 -3.80 -7.10 20.99
C ALA A 120 -4.65 -7.41 19.73
N GLY A 121 -5.57 -8.38 19.84
CA GLY A 121 -6.42 -8.79 18.71
C GLY A 121 -5.75 -9.72 17.68
N HIS A 122 -4.49 -10.10 17.89
CA HIS A 122 -3.76 -11.01 17.00
C HIS A 122 -3.55 -12.37 17.66
N VAL A 123 -3.76 -13.44 16.89
CA VAL A 123 -3.45 -14.81 17.30
C VAL A 123 -1.98 -15.09 17.02
N TYR A 124 -1.28 -15.59 18.02
CA TYR A 124 0.12 -15.98 17.95
C TYR A 124 0.29 -17.47 18.24
N ILE A 125 1.19 -18.07 17.50
CA ILE A 125 1.50 -19.50 17.54
C ILE A 125 2.96 -19.65 17.96
N PRO A 126 3.30 -20.67 18.77
CA PRO A 126 4.69 -21.01 19.06
C PRO A 126 5.46 -21.27 17.76
N ALA A 127 6.62 -20.65 17.60
CA ALA A 127 7.41 -20.68 16.39
C ALA A 127 7.81 -22.11 16.00
N ASP A 128 8.21 -22.94 16.97
CA ASP A 128 8.63 -24.32 16.68
C ASP A 128 7.46 -25.22 16.26
N SER A 129 6.23 -24.80 16.55
CA SER A 129 5.02 -25.47 16.05
C SER A 129 4.70 -25.12 14.59
N LEU A 130 5.38 -24.15 13.96
CA LEU A 130 5.16 -23.86 12.55
C LEU A 130 5.54 -25.02 11.65
N ASN A 131 6.51 -25.85 12.05
CA ASN A 131 6.89 -27.02 11.28
C ASN A 131 5.72 -28.02 11.17
N SER A 132 5.08 -28.37 12.28
CA SER A 132 3.93 -29.30 12.25
C SER A 132 2.70 -28.70 11.54
N LEU A 133 2.58 -27.37 11.51
CA LEU A 133 1.46 -26.68 10.85
C LEU A 133 1.67 -26.47 9.35
N THR A 134 2.90 -26.20 8.91
CA THR A 134 3.20 -25.67 7.56
C THR A 134 4.47 -26.26 6.94
N GLY A 135 5.20 -27.12 7.65
CA GLY A 135 6.53 -27.61 7.29
C GLY A 135 7.67 -26.59 7.47
N ALA A 136 7.35 -25.35 7.85
CA ALA A 136 8.33 -24.27 8.00
C ALA A 136 9.26 -24.46 9.19
N THR A 137 10.51 -24.04 9.05
CA THR A 137 11.45 -23.93 10.17
C THR A 137 11.57 -22.49 10.62
N THR A 138 11.89 -22.29 11.90
CA THR A 138 12.05 -20.98 12.51
C THR A 138 13.40 -20.87 13.19
N GLU A 139 14.10 -19.77 12.93
CA GLU A 139 15.43 -19.51 13.47
C GLU A 139 15.51 -18.05 13.93
N LEU A 140 16.25 -17.80 15.02
CA LEU A 140 16.59 -16.44 15.45
C LEU A 140 17.93 -16.05 14.79
N GLU A 141 17.94 -14.96 14.01
CA GLU A 141 19.13 -14.46 13.32
C GLU A 141 20.23 -14.09 14.33
N SER A 142 21.49 -14.27 13.94
CA SER A 142 22.65 -13.86 14.75
C SER A 142 22.52 -12.40 15.19
N GLY A 143 22.47 -12.17 16.52
CA GLY A 143 22.21 -10.86 17.12
C GLY A 143 20.83 -10.72 17.78
N GLY A 144 19.95 -11.71 17.65
CA GLY A 144 18.76 -11.87 18.50
C GLY A 144 17.60 -10.90 18.23
N THR A 145 17.69 -10.07 17.19
CA THR A 145 16.72 -9.01 16.87
C THR A 145 15.73 -9.38 15.76
N ARG A 146 15.97 -10.49 15.04
CA ARG A 146 15.13 -10.90 13.91
C ARG A 146 14.84 -12.40 13.95
N VAL A 147 13.58 -12.75 13.71
CA VAL A 147 13.11 -14.11 13.50
C VAL A 147 13.04 -14.37 12.01
N VAL A 148 13.64 -15.47 11.56
CA VAL A 148 13.62 -15.95 10.19
C VAL A 148 12.77 -17.21 10.14
N ILE A 149 11.75 -17.20 9.30
CA ILE A 149 10.97 -18.38 8.95
C ILE A 149 11.46 -18.84 7.58
N THR A 150 11.96 -20.06 7.50
CA THR A 150 12.29 -20.73 6.24
C THR A 150 11.16 -21.69 5.90
N PRO A 151 10.40 -21.46 4.82
CA PRO A 151 9.28 -22.32 4.47
C PRO A 151 9.68 -23.78 4.16
N GLY A 152 8.80 -24.72 4.51
CA GLY A 152 8.99 -26.15 4.24
C GLY A 152 8.48 -26.61 2.87
N SER A 153 8.28 -27.91 2.70
CA SER A 153 7.79 -28.53 1.45
C SER A 153 6.34 -28.18 1.06
N LEU A 154 5.60 -27.47 1.92
CA LEU A 154 4.30 -26.86 1.60
C LEU A 154 4.43 -25.39 1.16
N SER A 155 5.66 -24.87 1.06
CA SER A 155 5.96 -23.56 0.51
C SER A 155 5.74 -23.52 -0.99
N THR A 156 5.12 -22.46 -1.49
CA THR A 156 5.05 -22.17 -2.92
C THR A 156 6.27 -21.38 -3.41
N THR A 157 7.20 -20.98 -2.55
CA THR A 157 8.34 -20.13 -2.95
C THR A 157 9.58 -20.93 -3.32
N VAL A 158 9.69 -21.26 -4.60
CA VAL A 158 11.00 -21.26 -5.28
C VAL A 158 11.41 -19.79 -5.45
N ARG A 159 12.71 -19.49 -5.52
CA ARG A 159 13.34 -18.15 -5.71
C ARG A 159 12.86 -17.34 -6.93
N VAL A 160 11.85 -17.82 -7.64
CA VAL A 160 11.09 -17.14 -8.69
C VAL A 160 9.69 -16.94 -8.12
N PRO A 161 9.18 -15.70 -8.00
CA PRO A 161 7.83 -15.45 -7.50
C PRO A 161 6.83 -16.40 -8.19
N ALA A 162 6.27 -17.33 -7.44
CA ALA A 162 5.40 -18.38 -8.01
C ALA A 162 4.02 -17.83 -8.35
N GLU A 163 3.53 -16.89 -7.52
CA GLU A 163 2.25 -16.23 -7.71
C GLU A 163 2.46 -14.79 -8.20
N PRO A 164 1.79 -14.41 -9.30
CA PRO A 164 1.81 -13.03 -9.76
C PRO A 164 1.02 -12.13 -8.81
N LEU A 165 1.47 -10.88 -8.65
CA LEU A 165 0.68 -9.83 -8.00
C LEU A 165 -0.63 -9.59 -8.76
N VAL A 166 -0.57 -9.68 -10.09
CA VAL A 166 -1.72 -9.48 -10.97
C VAL A 166 -1.51 -10.22 -12.30
N VAL A 167 -2.61 -10.73 -12.86
CA VAL A 167 -2.69 -11.33 -14.19
C VAL A 167 -3.57 -10.43 -15.05
N ALA A 168 -3.16 -10.15 -16.28
CA ALA A 168 -3.95 -9.32 -17.18
C ALA A 168 -5.27 -10.02 -17.55
N GLY A 169 -6.39 -9.30 -17.44
CA GLY A 169 -7.72 -9.83 -17.77
C GLY A 169 -7.77 -10.34 -19.21
N GLY A 170 -8.28 -11.55 -19.43
CA GLY A 170 -8.32 -12.18 -20.76
C GLY A 170 -6.97 -12.69 -21.28
N HIS A 171 -5.86 -12.42 -20.59
CA HIS A 171 -4.50 -12.73 -21.03
C HIS A 171 -3.69 -13.44 -19.92
N ALA A 172 -4.03 -14.70 -19.62
CA ALA A 172 -3.42 -15.49 -18.53
C ALA A 172 -1.89 -15.69 -18.61
N LYS A 173 -1.28 -15.39 -19.76
CA LYS A 173 0.17 -15.46 -20.01
C LYS A 173 0.88 -14.11 -19.83
N VAL A 174 0.17 -13.08 -19.39
CA VAL A 174 0.70 -11.75 -19.08
C VAL A 174 0.52 -11.51 -17.59
N LYS A 175 1.64 -11.42 -16.88
CA LYS A 175 1.68 -11.46 -15.42
C LYS A 175 2.72 -10.50 -14.87
N LEU A 176 2.41 -9.88 -13.74
CA LEU A 176 3.34 -9.02 -13.02
C LEU A 176 3.67 -9.62 -11.66
N TYR A 177 4.95 -9.59 -11.29
CA TYR A 177 5.46 -10.09 -10.03
C TYR A 177 6.29 -9.00 -9.33
N ALA A 178 6.29 -8.98 -8.00
CA ALA A 178 7.31 -8.24 -7.25
C ALA A 178 8.65 -8.95 -7.40
N ALA A 179 9.73 -8.22 -7.72
CA ALA A 179 11.08 -8.77 -7.69
C ALA A 179 11.58 -8.90 -6.24
N LEU A 180 11.34 -7.88 -5.42
CA LEU A 180 11.68 -7.86 -4.00
C LEU A 180 10.56 -7.22 -3.18
N LYS A 181 10.21 -7.84 -2.06
CA LYS A 181 9.36 -7.26 -1.01
C LYS A 181 10.24 -6.76 0.12
N ASP A 182 10.52 -5.45 0.16
CA ASP A 182 11.39 -4.81 1.14
C ASP A 182 10.57 -3.93 2.10
N GLY A 183 10.28 -4.46 3.29
CA GLY A 183 9.45 -3.77 4.27
C GLY A 183 8.06 -3.46 3.71
N ASN A 184 7.73 -2.15 3.67
CA ASN A 184 6.47 -1.62 3.14
C ASN A 184 6.52 -1.33 1.63
N THR A 185 7.59 -1.72 0.93
CA THR A 185 7.82 -1.31 -0.45
C THR A 185 8.13 -2.53 -1.33
N TYR A 186 7.55 -2.58 -2.52
CA TYR A 186 8.01 -3.45 -3.61
C TYR A 186 9.17 -2.75 -4.30
N LYS A 187 10.33 -3.42 -4.38
CA LYS A 187 11.51 -2.93 -5.07
C LYS A 187 11.78 -3.79 -6.30
N GLY A 188 11.61 -3.19 -7.47
CA GLY A 188 11.69 -3.86 -8.74
C GLY A 188 10.53 -4.82 -8.99
N PHE A 189 10.28 -5.06 -10.27
CA PHE A 189 9.18 -5.87 -10.76
C PHE A 189 9.67 -6.80 -11.85
N ILE A 190 9.03 -7.96 -11.96
CA ILE A 190 9.26 -8.88 -13.08
C ILE A 190 7.97 -8.93 -13.89
N LEU A 191 8.05 -8.51 -15.14
CA LEU A 191 6.98 -8.63 -16.10
C LEU A 191 7.18 -9.91 -16.93
N GLU A 192 6.17 -10.79 -16.93
CA GLU A 192 6.14 -11.99 -17.76
C GLU A 192 5.13 -11.80 -18.90
N VAL A 193 5.58 -12.00 -20.14
CA VAL A 193 4.73 -12.01 -21.34
C VAL A 193 5.03 -13.27 -22.14
N ASN A 194 4.03 -14.15 -22.27
CA ASN A 194 4.15 -15.41 -22.99
C ASN A 194 5.35 -16.28 -22.52
N GLY A 195 5.58 -16.30 -21.20
CA GLY A 195 6.66 -17.08 -20.56
C GLY A 195 8.04 -16.41 -20.60
N LYS A 196 8.21 -15.30 -21.31
CA LYS A 196 9.44 -14.49 -21.25
C LYS A 196 9.35 -13.50 -20.11
N LYS A 197 10.41 -13.38 -19.31
CA LYS A 197 10.47 -12.50 -18.14
C LYS A 197 11.48 -11.37 -18.36
N HIS A 198 11.14 -10.18 -17.87
CA HIS A 198 12.03 -9.04 -17.83
C HIS A 198 11.85 -8.27 -16.53
N SER A 199 12.95 -7.70 -16.02
CA SER A 199 12.95 -6.97 -14.75
C SER A 199 12.93 -5.47 -15.00
N PHE A 200 12.15 -4.76 -14.21
CA PHE A 200 12.10 -3.30 -14.12
C PHE A 200 12.45 -2.86 -12.71
N ASP A 201 13.04 -1.68 -12.55
CA ASP A 201 13.48 -1.11 -11.27
C ASP A 201 12.43 -0.22 -10.59
N TRP A 202 11.17 -0.29 -11.05
CA TRP A 202 10.04 0.43 -10.46
C TRP A 202 9.92 0.14 -8.97
N THR A 203 9.49 1.14 -8.20
CA THR A 203 9.41 1.05 -6.74
C THR A 203 8.10 1.66 -6.29
N VAL A 204 7.30 0.90 -5.54
CA VAL A 204 6.00 1.34 -5.04
C VAL A 204 5.71 0.77 -3.67
N ASP A 205 4.88 1.46 -2.89
CA ASP A 205 4.45 0.94 -1.60
C ASP A 205 3.54 -0.29 -1.75
N ARG A 206 3.62 -1.16 -0.75
CA ARG A 206 2.88 -2.41 -0.68
C ARG A 206 1.50 -2.14 -0.11
N ASP A 207 0.54 -1.91 -0.99
CA ASP A 207 -0.87 -1.75 -0.61
C ASP A 207 -1.71 -2.94 -1.10
N PHE A 208 -2.16 -3.78 -0.16
CA PHE A 208 -3.04 -4.91 -0.46
C PHE A 208 -4.46 -4.50 -0.81
N SER A 209 -4.89 -3.29 -0.41
CA SER A 209 -6.22 -2.75 -0.71
C SER A 209 -6.29 -2.22 -2.14
N ASN A 210 -5.14 -1.82 -2.68
CA ASN A 210 -5.00 -1.25 -4.03
C ASN A 210 -3.87 -1.99 -4.79
N PRO A 211 -4.07 -3.27 -5.14
CA PRO A 211 -3.06 -4.02 -5.88
C PRO A 211 -2.79 -3.40 -7.27
N PRO A 212 -1.60 -3.65 -7.86
CA PRO A 212 -1.31 -3.21 -9.22
C PRO A 212 -2.35 -3.72 -10.22
N GLN A 213 -2.66 -2.91 -11.23
CA GLN A 213 -3.50 -3.30 -12.36
C GLN A 213 -2.63 -3.60 -13.57
N LEU A 214 -3.07 -4.54 -14.41
CA LEU A 214 -2.33 -5.00 -15.58
C LEU A 214 -3.26 -5.14 -16.77
N PHE A 215 -2.92 -4.44 -17.86
CA PHE A 215 -3.62 -4.49 -19.13
C PHE A 215 -2.68 -4.94 -20.23
N TYR A 216 -3.24 -5.54 -21.28
CA TYR A 216 -2.49 -5.97 -22.46
C TYR A 216 -3.27 -5.63 -23.72
N ALA A 217 -2.88 -4.56 -24.40
CA ALA A 217 -3.56 -4.02 -25.56
C ALA A 217 -2.62 -3.14 -26.40
N ASP A 218 -2.92 -2.99 -27.68
CA ASP A 218 -2.22 -2.07 -28.59
C ASP A 218 -2.68 -0.65 -28.27
N VAL A 219 -1.94 0.06 -27.43
CA VAL A 219 -2.32 1.40 -26.94
C VAL A 219 -1.66 2.53 -27.72
N ASP A 220 -0.63 2.22 -28.51
CA ASP A 220 0.02 3.17 -29.41
C ASP A 220 -0.34 2.96 -30.90
N SER A 221 -1.28 2.05 -31.18
CA SER A 221 -1.83 1.82 -32.52
C SER A 221 -0.78 1.38 -33.55
N ASP A 222 0.29 0.72 -33.12
CA ASP A 222 1.32 0.17 -34.02
C ASP A 222 0.99 -1.24 -34.54
N GLY A 223 -0.15 -1.81 -34.11
CA GLY A 223 -0.62 -3.14 -34.46
C GLY A 223 -0.14 -4.24 -33.52
N LYS A 224 0.62 -3.91 -32.46
CA LYS A 224 1.14 -4.86 -31.48
C LYS A 224 0.74 -4.43 -30.07
N PRO A 225 0.47 -5.39 -29.18
CA PRO A 225 0.05 -5.05 -27.82
C PRO A 225 1.22 -4.64 -26.92
N GLU A 226 1.03 -3.56 -26.17
CA GLU A 226 1.81 -3.18 -25.01
C GLU A 226 1.25 -3.82 -23.73
N VAL A 227 2.10 -3.91 -22.72
CA VAL A 227 1.66 -4.11 -21.35
C VAL A 227 1.54 -2.76 -20.66
N THR A 228 0.36 -2.45 -20.12
CA THR A 228 0.16 -1.27 -19.26
C THR A 228 0.06 -1.73 -17.81
N VAL A 229 0.96 -1.22 -16.96
CA VAL A 229 0.95 -1.42 -15.51
C VAL A 229 0.48 -0.13 -14.85
N VAL A 230 -0.51 -0.23 -13.97
CA VAL A 230 -0.96 0.92 -13.16
C VAL A 230 -0.71 0.61 -11.69
N PHE A 231 0.04 1.50 -11.03
CA PHE A 231 0.29 1.44 -9.60
C PHE A 231 -0.48 2.54 -8.87
N THR A 232 -0.99 2.22 -7.69
CA THR A 232 -1.50 3.22 -6.76
C THR A 232 -0.38 3.62 -5.82
N LEU A 233 0.04 4.88 -5.88
CA LEU A 233 1.10 5.45 -5.03
C LEU A 233 0.57 5.96 -3.68
N GLY A 234 -0.72 6.28 -3.62
CA GLY A 234 -1.34 6.72 -2.38
C GLY A 234 -2.84 6.98 -2.52
N THR A 235 -3.56 6.77 -1.43
CA THR A 235 -5.01 7.02 -1.33
C THR A 235 -5.36 7.78 -0.05
N GLY A 236 -6.43 8.57 -0.10
CA GLY A 236 -7.03 9.26 1.03
C GLY A 236 -8.42 9.79 0.67
N THR A 237 -9.12 10.42 1.62
CA THR A 237 -10.51 10.89 1.47
C THR A 237 -10.77 11.77 0.23
N SER A 238 -9.73 12.42 -0.31
CA SER A 238 -9.82 13.24 -1.53
C SER A 238 -8.55 13.15 -2.38
N LEU A 239 -7.81 12.05 -2.23
CA LEU A 239 -6.53 11.86 -2.91
C LEU A 239 -6.49 10.44 -3.46
N VAL A 240 -6.23 10.30 -4.75
CA VAL A 240 -5.78 9.04 -5.35
C VAL A 240 -4.70 9.38 -6.35
N VAL A 241 -3.49 8.92 -6.08
CA VAL A 241 -2.34 9.14 -6.95
C VAL A 241 -2.01 7.80 -7.60
N GLN A 242 -2.08 7.76 -8.92
CA GLN A 242 -1.67 6.61 -9.71
C GLN A 242 -0.51 6.96 -10.63
N GLU A 243 0.34 5.96 -10.85
CA GLU A 243 1.43 5.97 -11.82
C GLU A 243 1.16 4.91 -12.89
N VAL A 244 1.57 5.17 -14.12
CA VAL A 244 1.38 4.26 -15.25
C VAL A 244 2.71 3.99 -15.95
N HIS A 245 2.96 2.72 -16.23
CA HIS A 245 4.07 2.27 -17.08
C HIS A 245 3.51 1.55 -18.29
N VAL A 246 4.02 1.85 -19.49
CA VAL A 246 3.63 1.20 -20.73
C VAL A 246 4.86 0.56 -21.34
N VAL A 247 4.84 -0.76 -21.54
CA VAL A 247 5.99 -1.54 -21.99
C VAL A 247 5.70 -2.24 -23.30
N LYS A 248 6.60 -2.08 -24.28
CA LYS A 248 6.64 -2.89 -25.50
C LYS A 248 7.33 -4.23 -25.21
N PRO A 249 6.60 -5.35 -25.12
CA PRO A 249 7.18 -6.62 -24.70
C PRO A 249 8.13 -7.24 -25.73
N GLU A 250 8.02 -6.84 -27.00
CA GLU A 250 8.94 -7.32 -28.04
C GLU A 250 10.38 -6.81 -27.85
N GLN A 251 10.50 -5.60 -27.29
CA GLN A 251 11.77 -4.90 -27.10
C GLN A 251 12.15 -4.75 -25.62
N TRP A 252 11.23 -5.07 -24.71
CA TRP A 252 11.31 -4.76 -23.28
C TRP A 252 11.61 -3.28 -23.01
N LYS A 253 11.05 -2.41 -23.86
CA LYS A 253 11.24 -0.97 -23.79
C LYS A 253 10.01 -0.32 -23.19
N GLU A 254 10.21 0.49 -22.17
CA GLU A 254 9.18 1.35 -21.62
C GLU A 254 8.97 2.58 -22.53
N LEU A 255 7.70 2.90 -22.80
CA LEU A 255 7.28 4.09 -23.52
C LEU A 255 7.11 5.24 -22.53
N SER A 256 7.58 6.42 -22.91
CA SER A 256 7.32 7.62 -22.12
C SER A 256 5.82 7.94 -22.16
N VAL A 257 5.21 8.15 -20.99
CA VAL A 257 3.84 8.61 -20.85
C VAL A 257 3.85 9.79 -19.88
N PRO A 258 3.43 11.00 -20.30
CA PRO A 258 3.34 12.12 -19.37
C PRO A 258 2.26 11.84 -18.33
N ALA A 259 2.50 12.18 -17.07
CA ALA A 259 1.49 12.04 -16.03
C ALA A 259 0.23 12.87 -16.37
N ALA A 260 -0.95 12.37 -16.05
CA ALA A 260 -2.24 12.98 -16.39
C ALA A 260 -2.37 14.43 -15.93
N GLU A 261 -1.90 14.74 -14.72
CA GLU A 261 -1.84 16.11 -14.21
C GLU A 261 -1.02 17.03 -15.12
N GLN A 262 0.17 16.58 -15.51
CA GLN A 262 1.09 17.36 -16.35
C GLN A 262 0.55 17.52 -17.76
N ALA A 263 0.03 16.44 -18.34
CA ALA A 263 -0.60 16.44 -19.66
C ALA A 263 -1.80 17.41 -19.70
N ALA A 264 -2.67 17.36 -18.69
CA ALA A 264 -3.81 18.26 -18.57
C ALA A 264 -3.38 19.71 -18.34
N SER A 265 -2.45 19.97 -17.41
CA SER A 265 -1.98 21.32 -17.08
C SER A 265 -1.29 22.02 -18.26
N ALA A 266 -0.76 21.27 -19.22
CA ALA A 266 -0.17 21.82 -20.44
C ALA A 266 -1.21 22.41 -21.42
N VAL A 267 -2.48 22.02 -21.31
CA VAL A 267 -3.55 22.40 -22.26
C VAL A 267 -4.78 23.02 -21.61
N VAL A 268 -4.90 22.95 -20.28
CA VAL A 268 -5.98 23.57 -19.50
C VAL A 268 -5.46 24.81 -18.77
N SER A 269 -6.08 25.95 -19.03
CA SER A 269 -5.92 27.14 -18.20
C SER A 269 -7.20 27.38 -17.39
N SER A 270 -7.05 27.95 -16.20
CA SER A 270 -8.18 28.28 -15.34
C SER A 270 -8.02 29.63 -14.68
N SER A 271 -9.15 30.28 -14.37
CA SER A 271 -9.18 31.45 -13.50
C SER A 271 -10.39 31.40 -12.59
N ILE A 272 -10.18 31.79 -11.33
CA ILE A 272 -11.22 31.89 -10.31
C ILE A 272 -11.34 33.36 -9.91
N SER A 273 -12.57 33.88 -9.91
CA SER A 273 -12.88 35.27 -9.58
C SER A 273 -14.20 35.37 -8.83
N LEU A 274 -14.42 36.51 -8.15
CA LEU A 274 -15.69 36.80 -7.48
C LEU A 274 -16.53 37.70 -8.39
N ASP A 275 -17.82 37.39 -8.52
CA ASP A 275 -18.78 38.22 -9.23
C ASP A 275 -20.03 38.41 -8.37
N LYS A 276 -20.14 39.59 -7.75
CA LYS A 276 -21.18 39.93 -6.77
C LYS A 276 -21.22 38.90 -5.64
N LYS A 277 -22.25 38.06 -5.59
CA LYS A 277 -22.46 37.02 -4.57
C LYS A 277 -21.91 35.64 -4.99
N ASP A 278 -21.48 35.51 -6.24
CA ASP A 278 -21.08 34.23 -6.84
C ASP A 278 -19.57 34.11 -7.02
N VAL A 279 -19.11 32.88 -7.20
CA VAL A 279 -17.74 32.55 -7.62
C VAL A 279 -17.78 32.07 -9.07
N LEU A 280 -16.91 32.66 -9.90
CA LEU A 280 -16.76 32.30 -11.30
C LEU A 280 -15.47 31.50 -11.49
N LEU A 281 -15.61 30.25 -11.90
CA LEU A 281 -14.54 29.43 -12.45
C LEU A 281 -14.63 29.46 -13.97
N LYS A 282 -13.58 29.93 -14.64
CA LYS A 282 -13.46 29.88 -16.10
C LYS A 282 -12.35 28.93 -16.47
N LEU A 283 -12.64 28.02 -17.41
CA LEU A 283 -11.72 27.06 -17.97
C LEU A 283 -11.54 27.34 -19.46
N GLU A 284 -10.30 27.28 -19.93
CA GLU A 284 -10.00 27.19 -21.36
C GLU A 284 -9.22 25.89 -21.61
N LEU A 285 -9.74 25.06 -22.51
CA LEU A 285 -9.20 23.75 -22.84
C LEU A 285 -8.75 23.73 -24.29
N LYS A 286 -7.43 23.79 -24.52
CA LYS A 286 -6.86 23.81 -25.86
C LYS A 286 -7.13 22.48 -26.57
N GLY A 287 -7.79 22.55 -27.73
CA GLY A 287 -8.08 21.37 -28.56
C GLY A 287 -9.29 20.54 -28.09
N ALA A 288 -9.98 20.95 -27.03
CA ALA A 288 -11.21 20.31 -26.56
C ALA A 288 -12.46 20.93 -27.19
N THR A 289 -13.57 20.19 -27.16
CA THR A 289 -14.91 20.71 -27.47
C THR A 289 -15.86 20.33 -26.33
N PRO A 290 -16.42 21.31 -25.57
CA PRO A 290 -16.21 22.75 -25.69
C PRO A 290 -14.79 23.18 -25.28
N SER A 291 -14.25 24.21 -25.94
CA SER A 291 -12.91 24.75 -25.64
C SER A 291 -12.90 25.76 -24.50
N LYS A 292 -14.07 26.21 -24.04
CA LYS A 292 -14.25 27.11 -22.91
C LYS A 292 -15.45 26.68 -22.09
N VAL A 293 -15.32 26.72 -20.77
CA VAL A 293 -16.39 26.40 -19.83
C VAL A 293 -16.39 27.46 -18.73
N THR A 294 -17.57 28.01 -18.42
CA THR A 294 -17.75 28.88 -17.25
C THR A 294 -18.67 28.18 -16.27
N ILE A 295 -18.25 28.09 -15.01
CA ILE A 295 -19.04 27.59 -13.89
C ILE A 295 -19.28 28.76 -12.94
N ARG A 296 -20.55 29.01 -12.63
CA ARG A 296 -20.99 30.05 -11.69
C ARG A 296 -21.54 29.43 -10.43
N ILE A 297 -20.72 29.36 -9.39
CA ILE A 297 -21.08 28.80 -8.09
C ILE A 297 -21.83 29.88 -7.30
N PRO A 298 -23.13 29.70 -7.03
CA PRO A 298 -23.97 30.76 -6.46
C PRO A 298 -23.69 30.96 -4.97
N ASP A 299 -23.77 32.21 -4.51
CA ASP A 299 -23.80 32.56 -3.08
C ASP A 299 -22.56 32.08 -2.27
N ARG A 300 -21.39 32.03 -2.91
CA ARG A 300 -20.11 31.62 -2.29
C ARG A 300 -19.04 32.71 -2.27
N ALA A 301 -19.35 33.94 -2.68
CA ALA A 301 -18.35 35.01 -2.73
C ALA A 301 -17.77 35.37 -1.35
N GLU A 302 -18.51 35.14 -0.27
CA GLU A 302 -18.09 35.43 1.11
C GLU A 302 -16.94 34.55 1.61
N ASP A 303 -16.79 33.32 1.10
CA ASP A 303 -15.63 32.47 1.40
C ASP A 303 -14.32 33.07 0.86
N GLY A 304 -14.45 33.87 -0.21
CA GLY A 304 -13.39 34.65 -0.82
C GLY A 304 -12.30 33.84 -1.52
N LEU A 305 -11.41 34.55 -2.24
CA LEU A 305 -10.28 33.92 -2.96
C LEU A 305 -9.23 33.30 -2.03
N LYS A 306 -9.28 33.57 -0.72
CA LYS A 306 -8.44 32.88 0.26
C LYS A 306 -8.81 31.41 0.38
N TYR A 307 -10.10 31.09 0.25
CA TYR A 307 -10.58 29.71 0.24
C TYR A 307 -10.38 29.06 -1.13
N PHE A 308 -10.87 29.69 -2.21
CA PHE A 308 -10.88 29.08 -3.54
C PHE A 308 -9.54 29.10 -4.28
N GLY A 309 -8.65 30.04 -3.94
CA GLY A 309 -7.47 30.34 -4.74
C GLY A 309 -7.80 31.18 -5.98
N LYS A 310 -6.81 31.30 -6.89
CA LYS A 310 -6.94 32.05 -8.15
C LYS A 310 -7.08 31.16 -9.38
N THR A 311 -6.75 29.88 -9.25
CA THR A 311 -6.71 28.87 -10.30
C THR A 311 -7.21 27.56 -9.73
N ALA A 312 -7.80 26.72 -10.56
CA ALA A 312 -8.16 25.36 -10.20
C ALA A 312 -6.89 24.49 -10.05
N GLY A 313 -6.93 23.55 -9.11
CA GLY A 313 -5.97 22.45 -9.01
C GLY A 313 -6.35 21.30 -9.93
N ILE A 314 -5.37 20.55 -10.42
CA ILE A 314 -5.56 19.33 -11.24
C ILE A 314 -4.78 18.20 -10.56
N GLY A 315 -5.26 16.96 -10.63
CA GLY A 315 -4.43 15.79 -10.31
C GLY A 315 -4.64 15.17 -8.93
N ALA A 316 -5.45 15.76 -8.06
CA ALA A 316 -5.66 15.24 -6.71
C ALA A 316 -6.24 13.80 -6.72
N VAL A 317 -7.13 13.50 -7.67
CA VAL A 317 -7.69 12.15 -7.86
C VAL A 317 -7.46 11.79 -9.31
N THR A 318 -6.55 10.85 -9.56
CA THR A 318 -6.20 10.36 -10.90
C THR A 318 -6.41 8.86 -10.97
N TYR A 319 -7.14 8.42 -12.01
CA TYR A 319 -7.30 7.01 -12.36
C TYR A 319 -6.87 6.76 -13.80
N TYR A 320 -6.02 5.77 -14.02
CA TYR A 320 -5.71 5.27 -15.36
C TYR A 320 -6.54 4.05 -15.69
N SER A 321 -6.85 3.87 -16.97
CA SER A 321 -7.48 2.66 -17.48
C SER A 321 -7.08 2.40 -18.92
N VAL A 322 -7.28 1.17 -19.37
CA VAL A 322 -7.16 0.81 -20.79
C VAL A 322 -8.51 0.32 -21.28
N LYS A 323 -9.03 0.95 -22.34
CA LYS A 323 -10.31 0.58 -22.94
C LYS A 323 -10.23 0.71 -24.46
N ASP A 324 -10.74 -0.28 -25.18
CA ASP A 324 -10.81 -0.28 -26.65
C ASP A 324 -9.46 0.04 -27.33
N GLY A 325 -8.35 -0.48 -26.77
CA GLY A 325 -7.00 -0.22 -27.29
C GLY A 325 -6.48 1.20 -27.02
N LYS A 326 -7.01 1.89 -26.01
CA LYS A 326 -6.61 3.25 -25.68
C LYS A 326 -6.21 3.36 -24.22
N LEU A 327 -5.10 4.03 -23.95
CA LEU A 327 -4.77 4.48 -22.60
C LEU A 327 -5.58 5.74 -22.28
N LEU A 328 -6.32 5.67 -21.19
CA LEU A 328 -7.18 6.74 -20.69
C LEU A 328 -6.74 7.16 -19.29
N ALA A 329 -6.95 8.43 -18.95
CA ALA A 329 -6.84 8.91 -17.58
C ALA A 329 -7.99 9.85 -17.21
N ASP A 330 -8.58 9.62 -16.05
CA ASP A 330 -9.56 10.50 -15.44
C ASP A 330 -8.86 11.23 -14.28
N THR A 331 -8.69 12.55 -14.40
CA THR A 331 -8.07 13.37 -13.35
C THR A 331 -9.02 14.45 -12.84
N SER A 332 -9.09 14.65 -11.54
CA SER A 332 -9.96 15.66 -10.94
C SER A 332 -9.52 17.09 -11.27
N LEU A 333 -10.52 17.97 -11.37
CA LEU A 333 -10.36 19.42 -11.36
C LEU A 333 -10.96 19.94 -10.04
N MET A 334 -10.15 20.64 -9.24
CA MET A 334 -10.49 21.07 -7.88
C MET A 334 -10.49 22.60 -7.78
N VAL A 335 -11.42 23.16 -6.99
CA VAL A 335 -11.36 24.54 -6.50
C VAL A 335 -11.23 24.53 -4.98
N GLY A 336 -10.47 25.47 -4.45
CA GLY A 336 -10.07 25.44 -3.04
C GLY A 336 -9.33 24.14 -2.68
N MET A 337 -9.38 23.75 -1.41
CA MET A 337 -8.64 22.58 -0.93
C MET A 337 -9.35 21.24 -1.17
N THR A 338 -10.69 21.24 -1.32
CA THR A 338 -11.48 20.00 -1.22
C THR A 338 -12.65 19.89 -2.18
N GLU A 339 -12.94 20.89 -3.01
CA GLU A 339 -14.12 20.87 -3.86
C GLU A 339 -13.78 20.42 -5.29
N SER A 340 -14.17 19.21 -5.67
CA SER A 340 -14.07 18.75 -7.05
C SER A 340 -15.22 19.32 -7.88
N MET A 341 -14.88 19.97 -9.00
CA MET A 341 -15.84 20.55 -9.94
C MET A 341 -16.21 19.60 -11.07
N GLY A 342 -15.43 18.54 -11.25
CA GLY A 342 -15.56 17.63 -12.37
C GLY A 342 -14.29 16.83 -12.62
N THR A 343 -14.34 16.08 -13.72
CA THR A 343 -13.29 15.20 -14.17
C THR A 343 -12.78 15.68 -15.53
N LEU A 344 -11.48 15.81 -15.66
CA LEU A 344 -10.80 15.91 -16.94
C LEU A 344 -10.53 14.48 -17.43
N LYS A 345 -11.18 14.10 -18.53
CA LYS A 345 -11.01 12.81 -19.20
C LYS A 345 -9.97 12.98 -20.31
N LEU A 346 -8.86 12.28 -20.19
CA LEU A 346 -7.74 12.30 -21.12
C LEU A 346 -7.72 11.00 -21.91
N GLU A 347 -7.49 11.13 -23.22
CA GLU A 347 -7.16 10.02 -24.11
C GLU A 347 -5.73 10.23 -24.62
N TYR A 348 -4.86 9.25 -24.41
CA TYR A 348 -3.50 9.26 -24.94
C TYR A 348 -3.47 8.65 -26.34
N LYS A 349 -2.50 9.08 -27.14
CA LYS A 349 -2.23 8.58 -28.49
C LYS A 349 -0.72 8.38 -28.66
N ALA A 350 -0.34 7.70 -29.74
CA ALA A 350 1.07 7.64 -30.15
C ALA A 350 1.67 9.02 -30.41
N GLY A 351 2.86 9.22 -29.86
CA GLY A 351 3.75 10.36 -30.11
C GLY A 351 5.13 9.89 -30.58
N THR A 352 6.07 10.82 -30.65
CA THR A 352 7.40 10.55 -31.24
C THR A 352 8.28 9.65 -30.35
N ALA A 353 8.14 9.74 -29.02
CA ALA A 353 9.00 9.06 -28.05
C ALA A 353 8.23 8.07 -27.13
N GLY A 354 6.93 7.91 -27.34
CA GLY A 354 6.03 7.17 -26.45
C GLY A 354 4.59 7.62 -26.69
N LEU A 355 3.80 7.72 -25.63
CA LEU A 355 2.45 8.26 -25.69
C LEU A 355 2.44 9.75 -25.37
N GLU A 356 1.52 10.49 -25.99
CA GLU A 356 1.25 11.90 -25.72
C GLU A 356 -0.25 12.14 -25.58
N LEU A 357 -0.64 13.31 -25.07
CA LEU A 357 -2.05 13.68 -24.97
C LEU A 357 -2.67 13.76 -26.38
N GLY A 358 -3.69 12.94 -26.63
CA GLY A 358 -4.48 12.96 -27.85
C GLY A 358 -5.66 13.91 -27.75
N SER A 359 -6.49 13.72 -26.73
CA SER A 359 -7.65 14.57 -26.48
C SER A 359 -7.93 14.74 -24.99
N ILE A 360 -8.64 15.81 -24.65
CA ILE A 360 -9.10 16.08 -23.28
C ILE A 360 -10.53 16.62 -23.33
N ILE A 361 -11.36 16.18 -22.40
CA ILE A 361 -12.73 16.66 -22.20
C ILE A 361 -12.93 16.95 -20.72
N PHE A 362 -13.58 18.07 -20.40
CA PHE A 362 -14.05 18.33 -19.04
C PHE A 362 -15.50 17.85 -18.89
N GLU A 363 -15.73 16.97 -17.93
CA GLU A 363 -17.04 16.47 -17.53
C GLU A 363 -17.37 17.00 -16.13
N PRO A 364 -18.33 17.95 -15.99
CA PRO A 364 -18.74 18.44 -14.68
C PRO A 364 -19.39 17.31 -13.87
N HIS A 365 -19.22 17.32 -12.55
CA HIS A 365 -20.03 16.44 -11.69
C HIS A 365 -21.49 16.91 -11.68
N ASP A 366 -22.44 16.02 -11.38
CA ASP A 366 -23.87 16.37 -11.32
C ASP A 366 -24.16 17.58 -10.41
N SER A 367 -23.45 17.68 -9.28
CA SER A 367 -23.51 18.82 -8.36
C SER A 367 -23.06 20.14 -8.96
N THR A 368 -22.16 20.10 -9.96
CA THR A 368 -21.56 21.25 -10.64
C THR A 368 -22.23 21.54 -11.99
N GLN A 369 -22.79 20.53 -12.66
CA GLN A 369 -23.38 20.62 -14.00
C GLN A 369 -24.48 21.68 -14.09
N GLN A 370 -25.28 21.82 -13.03
CA GLN A 370 -26.33 22.83 -12.91
C GLN A 370 -25.82 24.29 -12.91
N PHE A 371 -24.52 24.48 -12.64
CA PHE A 371 -23.87 25.78 -12.55
C PHE A 371 -23.04 26.14 -13.79
N VAL A 372 -22.99 25.25 -14.78
CA VAL A 372 -22.33 25.52 -16.06
C VAL A 372 -23.18 26.52 -16.86
N GLU A 373 -22.58 27.64 -17.25
CA GLU A 373 -23.22 28.62 -18.11
C GLU A 373 -23.43 28.00 -19.51
N LYS A 374 -24.65 28.13 -20.05
CA LYS A 374 -25.05 27.57 -21.35
C LYS A 374 -24.66 28.47 -22.51
#